data_AF-A0A846H314-F1
#
_entry.id   AF-A0A846H314-F1
#
_cell.length_a   1.000
_cell.length_b   1.000
_cell.length_c   1.000
_cell.angle_alpha   90.00
_cell.angle_beta   90.00
_cell.angle_gamma   90.00
#
_symmetry.space_group_name_H-M   'P 1'
#
loop_
_entity.id
_entity.type
_entity.pdbx_description
1 polymer ?
#
loop_
_entity_poly.entity_id
_entity_poly.type
_entity_poly.pdbx_seq_one_letter_code
_entity_poly.pdbx_strand_id
1 'polypeptide(L)' 'MTLEELIASNRDPRELKLALAVKMRIQGLKHREIQAVLGVQSSYISRWEKRYREEGCSGL' A
#
# COMPACT_ATOMS: atom_id res chain seq x y z
N MET A 1 -17.82 -3.88 -11.86
CA MET A 1 -16.98 -4.39 -10.76
C MET A 1 -15.54 -4.46 -11.24
N THR A 2 -14.81 -3.37 -11.05
CA THR A 2 -13.36 -3.28 -11.23
C THR A 2 -12.63 -3.71 -9.95
N LEU A 3 -11.29 -3.83 -10.02
CA LEU A 3 -10.49 -4.11 -8.82
C LEU A 3 -10.55 -2.96 -7.81
N GLU A 4 -10.63 -1.72 -8.28
CA GLU A 4 -10.79 -0.53 -7.44
C GLU A 4 -12.13 -0.55 -6.71
N GLU A 5 -13.21 -0.93 -7.40
CA GLU A 5 -14.55 -1.09 -6.79
C GLU A 5 -14.56 -2.20 -5.74
N LEU A 6 -13.84 -3.30 -5.98
CA LEU A 6 -13.69 -4.40 -5.01
C LEU A 6 -12.83 -4.00 -3.80
N ILE A 7 -11.74 -3.25 -4.01
CA ILE A 7 -10.92 -2.73 -2.90
C ILE A 7 -11.73 -1.72 -2.08
N ALA A 8 -12.51 -0.86 -2.74
CA ALA A 8 -13.35 0.14 -2.09
C ALA A 8 -14.51 -0.47 -1.29
N SER A 9 -14.95 -1.68 -1.62
CA SER A 9 -15.99 -2.39 -0.87
C SER A 9 -15.45 -3.13 0.38
N ASN A 10 -14.13 -3.12 0.59
CA ASN A 10 -13.55 -3.62 1.84
C ASN A 10 -14.02 -2.78 3.03
N ARG A 11 -14.08 -3.38 4.23
CA ARG A 11 -14.40 -2.66 5.48
C ARG A 11 -13.36 -1.57 5.79
N ASP A 12 -12.09 -1.81 5.47
CA ASP A 12 -11.03 -0.80 5.50
C ASP A 12 -10.23 -0.80 4.19
N PRO A 13 -10.72 -0.09 3.16
CA PRO A 13 -10.04 0.03 1.86
C PRO A 13 -8.68 0.74 1.98
N ARG A 14 -8.49 1.55 3.01
CA ARG A 14 -7.24 2.29 3.23
C ARG A 14 -6.20 1.32 3.75
N GLU A 15 -6.48 0.62 4.84
CA GLU A 15 -5.58 -0.37 5.44
C GLU A 15 -5.19 -1.46 4.43
N LEU A 16 -6.14 -1.93 3.61
CA LEU A 16 -5.84 -2.86 2.52
C LEU A 16 -4.85 -2.27 1.51
N LYS A 17 -5.05 -1.02 1.07
CA LYS A 17 -4.15 -0.35 0.12
C LYS A 17 -2.76 -0.11 0.73
N LEU A 18 -2.68 0.13 2.04
CA LEU A 18 -1.44 0.25 2.79
C LEU A 18 -0.66 -1.05 2.81
N ALA A 19 -1.30 -2.13 3.23
CA ALA A 19 -0.71 -3.45 3.29
C ALA A 19 -0.19 -3.89 1.91
N LEU A 20 -0.95 -3.63 0.84
CA LEU A 20 -0.52 -3.91 -0.54
C LEU A 20 0.71 -3.09 -0.94
N ALA A 21 0.72 -1.78 -0.69
CA ALA A 21 1.85 -0.92 -1.04
C ALA A 21 3.14 -1.36 -0.32
N VAL A 22 3.05 -1.69 0.97
CA VAL A 22 4.19 -2.16 1.77
C VAL A 22 4.65 -3.55 1.33
N LYS A 23 3.73 -4.48 1.08
CA LYS A 23 4.06 -5.83 0.60
C LYS A 23 4.80 -5.78 -0.74
N MET A 24 4.30 -4.99 -1.69
CA MET A 24 4.94 -4.77 -2.99
C MET A 24 6.35 -4.19 -2.84
N ARG A 25 6.52 -3.23 -1.94
CA ARG A 25 7.82 -2.61 -1.69
C ARG A 25 8.83 -3.60 -1.12
N ILE A 26 8.42 -4.44 -0.16
CA ILE A 26 9.24 -5.53 0.40
C ILE A 26 9.64 -6.55 -0.67
N GLN A 27 8.75 -6.81 -1.64
CA GLN A 27 9.03 -7.67 -2.79
C GLN A 27 9.96 -7.03 -3.85
N GLY A 28 10.41 -5.79 -3.62
CA GLY A 28 11.42 -5.13 -4.44
C GLY A 28 10.86 -4.18 -5.50
N LEU A 29 9.53 -4.03 -5.63
CA LEU A 29 8.94 -3.12 -6.61
C LEU A 29 9.35 -1.67 -6.31
N LYS A 30 9.74 -0.94 -7.35
CA LYS A 30 10.08 0.48 -7.26
C LYS A 30 8.83 1.31 -7.05
N HIS A 31 8.98 2.51 -6.48
CA HIS A 31 7.85 3.37 -6.18
C HIS A 31 7.01 3.64 -7.43
N ARG A 32 7.63 3.94 -8.58
CA ARG A 32 6.92 4.19 -9.83
C ARG A 32 5.99 3.04 -10.25
N GLU A 33 6.40 1.79 -10.03
CA GLU A 33 5.60 0.60 -10.36
C GLU A 33 4.39 0.49 -9.42
N ILE A 34 4.60 0.70 -8.12
CA ILE A 34 3.55 0.66 -7.11
C ILE A 34 2.55 1.81 -7.30
N GLN A 35 3.04 3.00 -7.65
CA GLN A 35 2.19 4.15 -7.95
C GLN A 35 1.28 3.88 -9.15
N ALA A 36 1.80 3.23 -10.20
CA ALA A 36 1.01 2.85 -11.37
C ALA A 36 -0.06 1.80 -11.04
N VAL A 37 0.23 0.85 -10.14
CA VAL A 37 -0.73 -0.19 -9.76
C VAL A 37 -1.80 0.30 -8.78
N LEU A 38 -1.42 1.06 -7.75
CA LEU A 38 -2.33 1.42 -6.64
C LEU A 38 -2.89 2.84 -6.72
N GLY A 39 -2.39 3.66 -7.66
CA GLY A 39 -2.77 5.07 -7.80
C GLY A 39 -2.34 5.93 -6.60
N VAL A 40 -1.22 5.58 -5.95
CA VAL A 40 -0.72 6.28 -4.77
C VAL A 40 0.48 7.16 -5.09
N GLN A 41 0.87 8.03 -4.15
CA GLN A 41 2.09 8.84 -4.28
C GLN A 41 3.31 8.11 -3.70
N SER A 42 4.50 8.42 -4.20
CA SER A 42 5.77 7.91 -3.66
C SER A 42 5.92 8.16 -2.15
N SER A 43 5.50 9.34 -1.68
CA SER A 43 5.50 9.72 -0.26
C SER A 43 4.61 8.84 0.61
N TYR A 44 3.50 8.35 0.07
CA TYR A 44 2.61 7.39 0.72
C TYR A 44 3.36 6.07 0.94
N ILE A 45 4.00 5.54 -0.11
CA ILE A 45 4.78 4.29 -0.03
C ILE A 45 5.91 4.41 1.01
N SER A 46 6.73 5.47 0.93
CA SER A 46 7.83 5.70 1.88
C SER A 46 7.34 5.76 3.33
N ARG A 47 6.26 6.48 3.60
CA ARG A 47 5.74 6.67 4.96
C ARG A 47 5.34 5.34 5.60
N TRP A 48 4.65 4.50 4.84
CA TRP A 48 4.09 3.25 5.36
C TRP A 48 5.10 2.11 5.34
N GLU A 49 6.02 2.09 4.38
CA GLU A 49 7.20 1.22 4.43
C GLU A 49 8.01 1.50 5.71
N LYS A 50 8.28 2.77 5.99
CA LYS A 50 9.03 3.17 7.19
C LYS A 50 8.31 2.69 8.46
N ARG A 51 7.03 3.02 8.63
CA ARG A 51 6.26 2.61 9.81
C ARG A 51 6.19 1.09 9.97
N TYR A 52 5.97 0.35 8.89
CA TYR A 52 5.99 -1.11 8.96
C TYR A 52 7.34 -1.69 9.39
N ARG A 53 8.46 -1.09 8.94
CA ARG A 53 9.79 -1.53 9.38
C ARG A 53 10.06 -1.24 10.86
N GLU A 54 9.46 -0.18 11.40
CA GLU A 54 9.62 0.25 12.80
C GLU A 54 8.67 -0.49 13.76
N GLU A 55 7.43 -0.72 13.35
CA GLU A 55 6.32 -1.13 14.23
C GLU A 55 5.63 -2.44 13.77
N GLY A 56 6.04 -3.02 12.64
CA GLY A 56 5.37 -4.17 12.04
C GLY A 56 3.95 -3.84 11.59
N CYS A 57 3.03 -4.80 11.73
CA CYS A 57 1.62 -4.60 11.36
C CYS A 57 0.92 -3.51 12.18
N SER A 58 1.40 -3.20 13.38
CA SER A 58 0.82 -2.13 14.21
C SER A 58 1.02 -0.73 13.62
N GLY A 59 1.95 -0.57 12.69
CA GLY A 59 2.25 0.69 12.01
C GLY A 59 1.53 0.91 10.67
N LEU A 60 0.62 0.00 10.29
CA LEU A 60 -0.22 0.07 9.08
C LEU A 60 -1.62 0.58 9.45
#